data_AF-A0A0M2U216-F1
#
_entry.id   AF-A0A0M2U216-F1
#
_cell.length_a   1.000
_cell.length_b   1.000
_cell.length_c   1.000
_cell.angle_alpha   90.00
_cell.angle_beta   90.00
_cell.angle_gamma   90.00
#
_symmetry.space_group_name_H-M   'P 1'
#
loop_
_entity.id
_entity.type
_entity.pdbx_description
1 polymer ?
#
loop_
_entity_poly.entity_id
_entity_poly.type
_entity_poly.pdbx_seq_one_letter_code
_entity_poly.pdbx_strand_id
1 'polypeptide(L)'
;MPSHYLAAETEYTFQVEVNPRQKGEPRRKKGTREFVTVTVRAVIYRDTEKQKRDAKHRQEAIEEVETALQELKGKLNKRNLKTQEACQQKVQEIFKGKPDMRRAYTVTVDTNQYGAVTLAWKKNEDANQELAKTDGIFVLLTNHPREKVDAADLLTRYRGRNDIEMSFRFLKGALDLNQIFLRKDGRVDAYCFLKVIGMFVINFAAWYLQKHGRIKLSPKKLQKEFGNTTLVEQRLQPFGIRRWIGTNITSPIETLVDLLRLPHPRILIELLNVPLDYGQIIDEWVKKYMAAT
;
A
#
# COMPACT_ATOMS: atom_id res chain seq x y z
N MET A 1 10.96 15.90 15.64
CA MET A 1 11.23 15.35 14.30
C MET A 1 12.34 14.30 14.39
N PRO A 2 12.34 13.18 13.64
CA PRO A 2 13.46 12.24 13.68
C PRO A 2 14.77 12.91 13.25
N SER A 3 15.90 12.51 13.85
CA SER A 3 17.21 13.17 13.67
C SER A 3 17.76 13.16 12.24
N HIS A 4 17.29 12.24 11.39
CA HIS A 4 17.69 12.12 9.99
C HIS A 4 16.94 13.04 9.03
N TYR A 5 16.07 13.93 9.55
CA TYR A 5 15.37 14.92 8.74
C TYR A 5 15.87 16.33 8.97
N LEU A 6 15.95 17.07 7.87
CA LEU A 6 16.04 18.53 7.85
C LEU A 6 14.81 19.07 7.13
N ALA A 7 14.32 20.23 7.57
CA ALA A 7 13.18 20.90 6.95
C ALA A 7 13.51 22.38 6.68
N ALA A 8 13.11 22.85 5.50
CA ALA A 8 13.10 24.26 5.14
C ALA A 8 11.70 24.64 4.68
N GLU A 9 11.26 25.87 4.97
CA GLU A 9 9.94 26.35 4.58
C GLU A 9 10.05 27.40 3.49
N THR A 10 9.11 27.35 2.55
CA THR A 10 8.95 28.32 1.48
C THR A 10 7.48 28.39 1.06
N GLU A 11 7.17 29.21 0.08
CA GLU A 11 5.88 29.28 -0.56
C GLU A 11 5.98 28.77 -2.00
N TYR A 12 4.93 28.09 -2.45
CA TYR A 12 4.83 27.62 -3.82
C TYR A 12 3.59 28.22 -4.46
N THR A 13 3.80 28.89 -5.60
CA THR A 13 2.73 29.56 -6.35
C THR A 13 2.51 28.84 -7.67
N PHE A 14 1.26 28.48 -7.95
CA PHE A 14 0.87 27.81 -9.20
C PHE A 14 -0.48 28.33 -9.71
N GLN A 15 -0.74 28.13 -10.99
CA GLN A 15 -1.99 28.52 -11.64
C GLN A 15 -2.94 27.32 -11.72
N VAL A 16 -4.19 27.52 -11.33
CA VAL A 16 -5.27 26.52 -11.40
C VAL A 16 -6.31 27.00 -12.38
N GLU A 17 -6.67 26.15 -13.35
CA GLU A 17 -7.77 26.42 -14.27
C GLU A 17 -9.10 26.31 -13.50
N VAL A 18 -9.86 27.41 -13.42
CA VAL A 18 -11.13 27.48 -12.68
C VAL A 18 -12.30 26.95 -13.48
N ASN A 19 -12.16 26.85 -14.81
CA ASN A 19 -13.22 26.41 -15.70
C ASN A 19 -12.79 25.20 -16.57
N PRO A 20 -12.34 24.08 -15.96
CA PRO A 20 -11.82 22.92 -16.68
C PRO A 20 -12.90 22.30 -17.58
N ARG A 21 -12.48 21.82 -18.76
CA ARG A 21 -13.35 21.15 -19.73
C ARG A 21 -13.95 19.87 -19.14
N GLN A 22 -15.25 19.65 -19.29
CA GLN A 22 -15.87 18.38 -18.92
C GLN A 22 -15.66 17.30 -20.00
N LYS A 23 -15.72 16.03 -19.59
CA LYS A 23 -15.51 14.89 -20.49
C LYS A 23 -16.69 14.79 -21.48
N GLY A 24 -16.45 15.12 -22.75
CA GLY A 24 -17.47 15.12 -23.81
C GLY A 24 -17.65 16.47 -24.51
N GLU A 25 -17.17 17.56 -23.91
CA GLU A 25 -17.27 18.90 -24.50
C GLU A 25 -16.30 19.11 -25.68
N PRO A 26 -16.67 19.92 -26.70
CA PRO A 26 -15.76 20.31 -27.76
C PRO A 26 -14.53 21.05 -27.22
N ARG A 27 -13.42 21.05 -27.97
CA ARG A 27 -12.22 21.83 -27.61
C ARG A 27 -12.59 23.32 -27.56
N ARG A 28 -12.37 23.98 -26.42
CA ARG A 28 -12.60 25.42 -26.28
C ARG A 28 -11.70 26.22 -27.21
N LYS A 29 -12.22 27.35 -27.69
CA LYS A 29 -11.46 28.33 -28.47
C LYS A 29 -10.32 28.89 -27.62
N LYS A 30 -9.18 29.18 -28.24
CA LYS A 30 -8.01 29.76 -27.58
C LYS A 30 -8.45 31.09 -26.91
N GLY A 31 -8.25 31.23 -25.58
CA GLY A 31 -8.61 32.44 -24.82
C GLY A 31 -9.78 32.35 -23.85
N THR A 32 -10.54 31.24 -23.82
CA THR A 32 -11.68 31.05 -22.87
C THR A 32 -11.31 30.27 -21.59
N ARG A 33 -10.02 30.09 -21.33
CA ARG A 33 -9.55 29.43 -20.10
C ARG A 33 -9.26 30.49 -19.06
N GLU A 34 -9.86 30.33 -17.90
CA GLU A 34 -9.68 31.22 -16.76
C GLU A 34 -8.76 30.53 -15.76
N PHE A 35 -7.78 31.28 -15.25
CA PHE A 35 -6.82 30.77 -14.29
C PHE A 35 -6.82 31.63 -13.04
N VAL A 36 -6.71 30.98 -11.88
CA VAL A 36 -6.47 31.63 -10.60
C VAL A 36 -5.10 31.25 -10.10
N THR A 37 -4.34 32.24 -9.64
CA THR A 37 -3.06 32.02 -8.98
C THR A 37 -3.29 31.67 -7.52
N VAL A 38 -2.74 30.53 -7.10
CA VAL A 38 -2.85 30.02 -5.73
C VAL A 38 -1.45 29.88 -5.16
N THR A 39 -1.23 30.46 -3.98
CA THR A 39 0.00 30.32 -3.21
C THR A 39 -0.27 29.43 -2.00
N VAL A 40 0.57 28.42 -1.80
CA VAL A 40 0.46 27.46 -0.69
C VAL A 40 1.79 27.36 0.04
N ARG A 41 1.72 27.00 1.32
CA ARG A 41 2.92 26.71 2.11
C ARG A 41 3.57 25.43 1.59
N ALA A 42 4.87 25.49 1.38
CA ALA A 42 5.69 24.37 0.93
C ALA A 42 6.78 24.08 1.95
N VAL A 43 6.80 22.85 2.48
CA VAL A 43 7.86 22.40 3.37
C VAL A 43 8.74 21.42 2.61
N ILE A 44 10.00 21.81 2.43
CA ILE A 44 11.04 21.02 1.77
C ILE A 44 11.72 20.19 2.84
N TYR A 45 11.64 18.87 2.70
CA TYR A 45 12.29 17.92 3.58
C TYR A 45 13.51 17.34 2.90
N ARG A 46 14.58 17.15 3.67
CA ARG A 46 15.73 16.32 3.29
C ARG A 46 15.84 15.18 4.29
N ASP A 47 15.67 13.96 3.80
CA ASP A 47 15.82 12.72 4.56
C ASP A 47 17.18 12.11 4.23
N THR A 48 18.10 12.07 5.21
CA THR A 48 19.45 11.54 4.99
C THR A 48 19.49 10.04 4.72
N GLU A 49 18.51 9.28 5.22
CA GLU A 49 18.40 7.85 4.95
C GLU A 49 17.79 7.61 3.56
N LYS A 50 16.81 8.41 3.15
CA LYS A 50 16.33 8.40 1.77
C LYS A 50 17.42 8.84 0.80
N GLN A 51 18.24 9.81 1.17
CA GLN A 51 19.37 10.25 0.35
C GLN A 51 20.32 9.09 0.00
N LYS A 52 20.68 8.25 0.99
CA LYS A 52 21.51 7.06 0.77
C LYS A 52 20.84 6.06 -0.17
N ARG A 53 19.53 5.82 0.00
CA ARG A 53 18.77 4.90 -0.86
C ARG A 53 18.64 5.42 -2.30
N ASP A 54 18.31 6.68 -2.47
CA ASP A 54 18.20 7.33 -3.77
C ASP A 54 19.56 7.33 -4.49
N ALA A 55 20.64 7.64 -3.77
CA ALA A 55 22.00 7.57 -4.31
C ALA A 55 22.36 6.15 -4.77
N LYS A 56 22.00 5.12 -3.99
CA LYS A 56 22.18 3.72 -4.37
C LYS A 56 21.38 3.37 -5.62
N HIS A 57 20.10 3.70 -5.67
CA HIS A 57 19.25 3.45 -6.84
C HIS A 57 19.76 4.18 -8.10
N ARG A 58 20.29 5.41 -7.95
CA ARG A 58 20.94 6.11 -9.07
C ARG A 58 22.16 5.33 -9.55
N GLN A 59 23.00 4.86 -8.63
CA GLN A 59 24.18 4.07 -8.99
C GLN A 59 23.79 2.77 -9.73
N GLU A 60 22.79 2.05 -9.23
CA GLU A 60 22.23 0.86 -9.89
C GLU A 60 21.69 1.20 -11.30
N ALA A 61 20.99 2.34 -11.46
CA ALA A 61 20.47 2.78 -12.75
C ALA A 61 21.58 3.19 -13.74
N ILE A 62 22.67 3.80 -13.24
CA ILE A 62 23.86 4.11 -14.03
C ILE A 62 24.49 2.81 -14.56
N GLU A 63 24.71 1.83 -13.69
CA GLU A 63 25.30 0.53 -14.04
C GLU A 63 24.43 -0.24 -15.04
N GLU A 64 23.10 -0.22 -14.84
CA GLU A 64 22.15 -0.84 -15.77
C GLU A 64 22.23 -0.21 -17.17
N VAL A 65 22.28 1.13 -17.25
CA VAL A 65 22.40 1.86 -18.52
C VAL A 65 23.76 1.59 -19.18
N GLU A 66 24.86 1.59 -18.43
CA GLU A 66 26.19 1.29 -18.99
C GLU A 66 26.25 -0.13 -19.55
N THR A 67 25.73 -1.10 -18.81
CA THR A 67 25.65 -2.50 -19.25
C THR A 67 24.83 -2.61 -20.54
N ALA A 68 23.66 -1.96 -20.59
CA ALA A 68 22.81 -1.97 -21.77
C ALA A 68 23.48 -1.32 -23.00
N LEU A 69 24.21 -0.21 -22.81
CA LEU A 69 24.96 0.45 -23.88
C LEU A 69 26.15 -0.41 -24.37
N GLN A 70 26.86 -1.07 -23.45
CA GLN A 70 27.94 -2.00 -23.79
C GLN A 70 27.42 -3.21 -24.57
N GLU A 71 26.31 -3.80 -24.12
CA GLU A 71 25.66 -4.89 -24.85
C GLU A 71 25.21 -4.46 -26.24
N LEU A 72 24.62 -3.26 -26.37
CA LEU A 72 24.21 -2.72 -27.65
C LEU A 72 25.43 -2.55 -28.56
N LYS A 73 26.55 -2.03 -28.04
CA LYS A 73 27.81 -1.89 -28.77
C LYS A 73 28.31 -3.24 -29.31
N GLY A 74 28.26 -4.30 -28.53
CA GLY A 74 28.67 -5.65 -28.95
C GLY A 74 27.75 -6.31 -30.00
N LYS A 75 26.52 -5.82 -30.12
CA LYS A 75 25.50 -6.28 -31.08
C LYS A 75 25.44 -5.44 -32.35
N LEU A 76 26.19 -4.34 -32.45
CA LEU A 76 26.22 -3.47 -33.64
C LEU A 76 26.63 -4.24 -34.90
N ASN A 77 26.11 -3.78 -36.04
CA ASN A 77 26.36 -4.31 -37.39
C ASN A 77 25.92 -5.77 -37.60
N LYS A 78 25.18 -6.34 -36.64
CA LYS A 78 24.60 -7.69 -36.72
C LYS A 78 23.09 -7.63 -36.92
N ARG A 79 22.55 -8.58 -37.69
CA ARG A 79 21.10 -8.74 -37.95
C ARG A 79 20.44 -7.42 -38.35
N ASN A 80 19.59 -6.87 -37.47
CA ASN A 80 18.76 -5.68 -37.71
C ASN A 80 19.45 -4.38 -37.26
N LEU A 81 20.66 -4.43 -36.68
CA LEU A 81 21.41 -3.26 -36.20
C LEU A 81 22.48 -2.81 -37.20
N LYS A 82 22.08 -2.69 -38.47
CA LYS A 82 22.98 -2.27 -39.58
C LYS A 82 22.79 -0.82 -39.99
N THR A 83 21.69 -0.19 -39.57
CA THR A 83 21.39 1.21 -39.89
C THR A 83 21.50 2.08 -38.66
N GLN A 84 21.85 3.35 -38.87
CA GLN A 84 21.92 4.36 -37.80
C GLN A 84 20.57 4.50 -37.09
N GLU A 85 19.46 4.52 -37.86
CA GLU A 85 18.10 4.65 -37.33
C GLU A 85 17.72 3.50 -36.39
N ALA A 86 17.99 2.24 -36.77
CA ALA A 86 17.68 1.09 -35.94
C ALA A 86 18.49 1.12 -34.62
N CYS A 87 19.74 1.58 -34.67
CA CYS A 87 20.57 1.74 -33.49
C CYS A 87 20.06 2.89 -32.60
N GLN A 88 19.66 4.02 -33.18
CA GLN A 88 19.06 5.14 -32.45
C GLN A 88 17.75 4.75 -31.75
N GLN A 89 16.89 3.96 -32.40
CA GLN A 89 15.67 3.43 -31.77
C GLN A 89 16.01 2.56 -30.56
N LYS A 90 17.01 1.68 -30.66
CA LYS A 90 17.45 0.87 -29.51
C LYS A 90 18.04 1.71 -28.38
N VAL A 91 18.78 2.76 -28.69
CA VAL A 91 19.24 3.72 -27.68
C VAL A 91 18.05 4.38 -27.00
N GLN A 92 17.02 4.83 -27.74
CA GLN A 92 15.81 5.39 -27.15
C GLN A 92 15.06 4.40 -26.25
N GLU A 93 15.02 3.12 -26.62
CA GLU A 93 14.44 2.06 -25.79
C GLU A 93 15.18 1.89 -24.46
N ILE A 94 16.52 1.96 -24.45
CA ILE A 94 17.33 1.87 -23.21
C ILE A 94 16.95 2.97 -22.21
N PHE A 95 16.68 4.18 -22.71
CA PHE A 95 16.33 5.33 -21.88
C PHE A 95 14.81 5.49 -21.64
N LYS A 96 13.98 4.59 -22.18
CA LYS A 96 12.53 4.70 -22.06
C LYS A 96 12.10 4.61 -20.59
N GLY A 97 11.38 5.63 -20.13
CA GLY A 97 10.96 5.73 -18.72
C GLY A 97 12.05 6.19 -17.75
N LYS A 98 13.25 6.54 -18.24
CA LYS A 98 14.39 7.01 -17.43
C LYS A 98 14.86 8.40 -17.90
N PRO A 99 14.04 9.46 -17.76
CA PRO A 99 14.37 10.79 -18.27
C PRO A 99 15.65 11.38 -17.65
N ASP A 100 15.90 11.10 -16.37
CA ASP A 100 17.10 11.56 -15.67
C ASP A 100 18.36 10.94 -16.25
N MET A 101 18.33 9.64 -16.53
CA MET A 101 19.44 8.95 -17.19
C MET A 101 19.64 9.44 -18.62
N ARG A 102 18.58 9.81 -19.34
CA ARG A 102 18.70 10.40 -20.68
C ARG A 102 19.45 11.75 -20.68
N ARG A 103 19.34 12.53 -19.60
CA ARG A 103 20.07 13.79 -19.39
C ARG A 103 21.52 13.54 -18.95
N ALA A 104 21.75 12.48 -18.18
CA ALA A 104 23.06 12.08 -17.67
C ALA A 104 24.01 11.52 -18.73
N TYR A 105 23.52 11.17 -19.93
CA TYR A 105 24.34 10.58 -20.99
C TYR A 105 24.19 11.33 -22.32
N THR A 106 25.34 11.62 -22.93
CA THR A 106 25.43 12.02 -24.34
C THR A 106 25.82 10.80 -25.15
N VAL A 107 24.90 10.27 -25.96
CA VAL A 107 25.10 9.10 -26.81
C VAL A 107 25.16 9.54 -28.26
N THR A 108 26.24 9.21 -28.96
CA THR A 108 26.44 9.46 -30.38
C THR A 108 26.39 8.14 -31.16
N VAL A 109 25.61 8.14 -32.23
CA VAL A 109 25.46 7.01 -33.15
C VAL A 109 25.87 7.51 -34.52
N ASP A 110 27.00 7.05 -35.02
CA ASP A 110 27.59 7.49 -36.28
C ASP A 110 27.84 6.30 -37.22
N THR A 111 28.17 6.58 -38.47
CA THR A 111 28.59 5.57 -39.44
C THR A 111 30.04 5.86 -39.83
N ASN A 112 30.92 4.86 -39.73
CA ASN A 112 32.32 5.03 -40.08
C ASN A 112 32.53 5.06 -41.61
N GLN A 113 33.77 5.37 -42.02
CA GLN A 113 34.20 5.39 -43.43
C GLN A 113 34.03 4.06 -44.19
N TYR A 114 33.79 2.95 -43.48
CA TYR A 114 33.56 1.63 -44.04
C TYR A 114 32.07 1.23 -44.04
N GLY A 115 31.16 2.17 -43.76
CA GLY A 115 29.72 1.93 -43.73
C GLY A 115 29.20 1.18 -42.50
N ALA A 116 30.05 0.97 -41.48
CA ALA A 116 29.66 0.30 -40.23
C ALA A 116 29.21 1.32 -39.18
N VAL A 117 28.10 1.01 -38.49
CA VAL A 117 27.55 1.85 -37.42
C VAL A 117 28.42 1.72 -36.18
N THR A 118 28.75 2.86 -35.57
CA THR A 118 29.51 3.00 -34.33
C THR A 118 28.66 3.67 -33.26
N LEU A 119 28.87 3.26 -32.00
CA LEU A 119 28.20 3.82 -30.82
C LEU A 119 29.28 4.29 -29.85
N ALA A 120 29.20 5.56 -29.47
CA ALA A 120 29.99 6.13 -28.39
C ALA A 120 29.06 6.84 -27.40
N TRP A 121 29.45 6.87 -26.13
CA TRP A 121 28.72 7.59 -25.10
C TRP A 121 29.69 8.24 -24.12
N LYS A 122 29.27 9.37 -23.57
CA LYS A 122 29.98 10.09 -22.52
C LYS A 122 29.02 10.40 -21.38
N LYS A 123 29.47 10.18 -20.14
CA LYS A 123 28.75 10.62 -18.94
C LYS A 123 28.81 12.15 -18.84
N ASN A 124 27.66 12.74 -18.57
CA ASN A 124 27.54 14.14 -18.19
C ASN A 124 27.61 14.23 -16.66
N GLU A 125 28.82 14.45 -16.15
CA GLU A 125 29.05 14.50 -14.69
C GLU A 125 28.30 15.65 -14.02
N ASP A 126 28.12 16.78 -14.70
CA ASP A 126 27.37 17.92 -14.17
C ASP A 126 25.90 17.55 -13.94
N ALA A 127 25.28 16.87 -14.92
CA ALA A 127 23.91 16.38 -14.79
C ALA A 127 23.78 15.34 -13.66
N ASN A 128 24.77 14.45 -13.49
CA ASN A 128 24.79 13.49 -12.39
C ASN A 128 24.90 14.18 -11.03
N GLN A 129 25.76 15.20 -10.91
CA GLN A 129 25.91 15.99 -9.69
C GLN A 129 24.64 16.78 -9.37
N GLU A 130 23.95 17.33 -10.38
CA GLU A 130 22.65 17.97 -10.19
C GLU A 130 21.60 16.99 -9.66
N LEU A 131 21.52 15.78 -10.23
CA LEU A 131 20.62 14.73 -9.74
C LEU A 131 20.95 14.35 -8.29
N ALA A 132 22.24 14.23 -7.95
CA ALA A 132 22.70 13.93 -6.59
C ALA A 132 22.29 14.99 -5.56
N LYS A 133 22.19 16.27 -5.95
CA LYS A 133 21.72 17.34 -5.06
C LYS A 133 20.25 17.17 -4.63
N THR A 134 19.45 16.47 -5.45
CA THR A 134 18.02 16.24 -5.18
C THR A 134 17.74 14.97 -4.37
N ASP A 135 18.76 14.15 -4.11
CA ASP A 135 18.60 12.91 -3.35
C ASP A 135 18.05 13.15 -1.96
N GLY A 136 17.05 12.35 -1.59
CA GLY A 136 16.40 12.45 -0.29
C GLY A 136 15.56 13.72 -0.11
N ILE A 137 15.47 14.59 -1.11
CA ILE A 137 14.62 15.78 -1.08
C ILE A 137 13.20 15.41 -1.51
N PHE A 138 12.21 15.90 -0.78
CA PHE A 138 10.81 15.89 -1.18
C PHE A 138 10.07 17.09 -0.59
N VAL A 139 8.98 17.49 -1.21
CA VAL A 139 8.22 18.68 -0.82
C VAL A 139 6.80 18.27 -0.43
N LEU A 140 6.32 18.78 0.70
CA LEU A 140 4.92 18.68 1.09
C LEU A 140 4.26 20.06 0.94
N LEU A 141 3.24 20.13 0.09
CA LEU A 141 2.40 21.31 -0.06
C LEU A 141 1.23 21.21 0.91
N THR A 142 0.94 22.30 1.64
CA THR A 142 -0.14 22.34 2.62
C THR A 142 -0.82 23.69 2.67
N ASN A 143 -2.11 23.68 2.96
CA ASN A 143 -2.89 24.87 3.32
C ASN A 143 -2.93 25.10 4.84
N HIS A 144 -2.27 24.25 5.63
CA HIS A 144 -2.19 24.45 7.07
C HIS A 144 -1.19 25.58 7.40
N PRO A 145 -1.62 26.58 8.18
CA PRO A 145 -0.75 27.65 8.61
C PRO A 145 0.29 27.11 9.61
N ARG A 146 1.45 27.77 9.69
CA ARG A 146 2.61 27.30 10.46
C ARG A 146 2.30 27.17 11.95
N GLU A 147 1.44 28.03 12.47
CA GLU A 147 1.05 28.07 13.89
C GLU A 147 0.20 26.86 14.29
N LYS A 148 -0.52 26.24 13.35
CA LYS A 148 -1.39 25.08 13.62
C LYS A 148 -0.70 23.74 13.39
N VAL A 149 0.22 23.69 12.42
CA VAL A 149 0.91 22.46 12.03
C VAL A 149 2.35 22.80 11.69
N ASP A 150 3.26 22.43 12.57
CA ASP A 150 4.69 22.61 12.31
C ASP A 150 5.21 21.58 11.27
N ALA A 151 6.48 21.70 10.88
CA ALA A 151 7.10 20.79 9.92
C ALA A 151 7.19 19.34 10.42
N ALA A 152 7.30 19.10 11.73
CA ALA A 152 7.40 17.76 12.30
C ALA A 152 6.03 17.06 12.33
N ASP A 153 4.99 17.79 12.70
CA ASP A 153 3.61 17.34 12.69
C ASP A 153 3.13 17.07 11.27
N LEU A 154 3.45 17.95 10.32
CA LEU A 154 3.12 17.76 8.91
C LEU A 154 3.76 16.47 8.37
N LEU A 155 5.03 16.22 8.69
CA LEU A 155 5.73 14.99 8.28
C LEU A 155 5.08 13.75 8.91
N THR A 156 4.67 13.84 10.17
CA THR A 156 4.00 12.73 10.88
C THR A 156 2.66 12.40 10.24
N ARG A 157 1.86 13.43 9.92
CA ARG A 157 0.58 13.27 9.20
C ARG A 157 0.78 12.67 7.81
N TYR A 158 1.78 13.15 7.06
CA TYR A 158 2.11 12.61 5.75
C TYR A 158 2.49 11.13 5.81
N ARG A 159 3.31 10.72 6.79
CA ARG A 159 3.69 9.32 6.99
C ARG A 159 2.51 8.42 7.34
N GLY A 160 1.50 8.94 8.02
CA GLY A 160 0.24 8.23 8.28
C GLY A 160 -0.53 7.81 7.02
N ARG A 161 -0.22 8.39 5.85
CA ARG A 161 -0.81 7.95 4.56
C ARG A 161 -0.46 6.50 4.22
N ASN A 162 0.71 6.01 4.63
CA ASN A 162 1.11 4.62 4.39
C ASN A 162 0.17 3.64 5.11
N ASP A 163 -0.41 4.03 6.24
CA ASP A 163 -1.37 3.19 6.99
C ASP A 163 -2.66 2.97 6.20
N ILE A 164 -3.08 3.97 5.42
CA ILE A 164 -4.23 3.86 4.50
C ILE A 164 -3.91 2.87 3.38
N GLU A 165 -2.73 2.98 2.76
CA GLU A 165 -2.32 2.06 1.69
C GLU A 165 -2.24 0.61 2.21
N MET A 166 -1.66 0.42 3.39
CA MET A 166 -1.63 -0.88 4.06
C MET A 166 -3.02 -1.40 4.37
N SER A 167 -3.95 -0.54 4.79
CA SER A 167 -5.36 -0.89 5.02
C SER A 167 -6.04 -1.35 3.73
N PHE A 168 -5.82 -0.66 2.60
CA PHE A 168 -6.35 -1.11 1.31
C PHE A 168 -5.73 -2.42 0.83
N ARG A 169 -4.43 -2.62 1.05
CA ARG A 169 -3.76 -3.90 0.74
C ARG A 169 -4.34 -5.03 1.58
N PHE A 170 -4.61 -4.77 2.85
CA PHE A 170 -5.27 -5.70 3.76
C PHE A 170 -6.69 -6.02 3.30
N LEU A 171 -7.48 -5.01 2.93
CA LEU A 171 -8.84 -5.16 2.41
C LEU A 171 -8.89 -6.06 1.16
N LYS A 172 -7.96 -5.84 0.22
CA LYS A 172 -7.85 -6.64 -1.02
C LYS A 172 -7.36 -8.07 -0.77
N GLY A 173 -6.48 -8.23 0.21
CA GLY A 173 -5.87 -9.51 0.55
C GLY A 173 -6.69 -10.28 1.58
N ALA A 174 -6.49 -9.97 2.86
CA ALA A 174 -6.98 -10.80 3.96
C ALA A 174 -8.48 -10.66 4.26
N LEU A 175 -9.14 -9.66 3.68
CA LEU A 175 -10.60 -9.56 3.65
C LEU A 175 -11.19 -10.00 2.30
N ASP A 176 -10.37 -10.55 1.40
CA ASP A 176 -10.78 -11.16 0.12
C ASP A 176 -11.64 -10.29 -0.79
N LEU A 177 -11.50 -8.95 -0.74
CA LEU A 177 -12.31 -8.06 -1.58
C LEU A 177 -12.20 -8.38 -3.09
N ASN A 178 -11.12 -9.02 -3.53
CA ASN A 178 -10.91 -9.37 -4.93
C ASN A 178 -11.69 -10.61 -5.41
N GLN A 179 -12.25 -11.42 -4.51
CA GLN A 179 -12.95 -12.67 -4.86
C GLN A 179 -14.48 -12.49 -4.84
N ILE A 180 -14.98 -11.62 -5.70
CA ILE A 180 -16.43 -11.34 -5.81
C ILE A 180 -17.04 -12.24 -6.88
N PHE A 181 -17.75 -13.29 -6.45
CA PHE A 181 -18.55 -14.16 -7.33
C PHE A 181 -20.01 -13.71 -7.47
N LEU A 182 -20.32 -12.49 -7.03
CA LEU A 182 -21.66 -11.93 -7.01
C LEU A 182 -21.96 -11.26 -8.36
N ARG A 183 -23.17 -11.51 -8.89
CA ARG A 183 -23.59 -11.04 -10.23
C ARG A 183 -24.52 -9.82 -10.22
N LYS A 184 -25.09 -9.46 -9.07
CA LYS A 184 -26.01 -8.32 -8.93
C LYS A 184 -25.29 -7.17 -8.26
N ASP A 185 -25.38 -5.98 -8.84
CA ASP A 185 -24.70 -4.77 -8.37
C ASP A 185 -24.96 -4.50 -6.88
N GLY A 186 -26.22 -4.53 -6.44
CA GLY A 186 -26.55 -4.32 -5.02
C GLY A 186 -25.93 -5.37 -4.06
N ARG A 187 -25.64 -6.59 -4.54
CA ARG A 187 -24.90 -7.58 -3.73
C ARG A 187 -23.42 -7.28 -3.68
N VAL A 188 -22.86 -6.77 -4.78
CA VAL A 188 -21.47 -6.32 -4.85
C VAL A 188 -21.26 -5.14 -3.91
N ASP A 189 -22.19 -4.17 -3.89
CA ASP A 189 -22.14 -3.02 -2.98
C ASP A 189 -22.20 -3.44 -1.52
N ALA A 190 -23.18 -4.30 -1.16
CA ALA A 190 -23.31 -4.83 0.19
C ALA A 190 -22.06 -5.61 0.63
N TYR A 191 -21.49 -6.41 -0.27
CA TYR A 191 -20.26 -7.15 -0.01
C TYR A 191 -19.08 -6.20 0.28
N CYS A 192 -18.84 -5.22 -0.60
CA CYS A 192 -17.81 -4.20 -0.41
C CYS A 192 -17.99 -3.45 0.91
N PHE A 193 -19.23 -3.04 1.23
CA PHE A 193 -19.56 -2.34 2.46
C PHE A 193 -19.23 -3.17 3.71
N LEU A 194 -19.63 -4.45 3.76
CA LEU A 194 -19.31 -5.34 4.87
C LEU A 194 -17.80 -5.52 5.06
N LYS A 195 -17.02 -5.59 3.97
CA LYS A 195 -15.56 -5.67 4.05
C LYS A 195 -14.94 -4.37 4.59
N VAL A 196 -15.47 -3.21 4.20
CA VAL A 196 -15.04 -1.91 4.76
C VAL A 196 -15.32 -1.83 6.26
N ILE A 197 -16.50 -2.30 6.71
CA ILE A 197 -16.81 -2.40 8.15
C ILE A 197 -15.82 -3.33 8.86
N GLY A 198 -15.57 -4.52 8.30
CA GLY A 198 -14.61 -5.47 8.88
C GLY A 198 -13.20 -4.88 9.01
N MET A 199 -12.74 -4.15 7.99
CA MET A 199 -11.47 -3.41 8.04
C MET A 199 -11.48 -2.34 9.13
N PHE A 200 -12.58 -1.57 9.25
CA PHE A 200 -12.72 -0.56 10.29
C PHE A 200 -12.62 -1.17 11.68
N VAL A 201 -13.33 -2.27 11.95
CA VAL A 201 -13.30 -2.97 13.25
C VAL A 201 -11.89 -3.44 13.59
N ILE A 202 -11.18 -4.07 12.65
CA ILE A 202 -9.82 -4.59 12.90
C ILE A 202 -8.83 -3.43 13.10
N ASN A 203 -8.92 -2.37 12.30
CA ASN A 203 -8.07 -1.19 12.46
C ASN A 203 -8.33 -0.48 13.78
N PHE A 204 -9.60 -0.32 14.16
CA PHE A 204 -9.99 0.23 15.44
C PHE A 204 -9.44 -0.61 16.60
N ALA A 205 -9.63 -1.93 16.56
CA ALA A 205 -9.13 -2.84 17.60
C ALA A 205 -7.60 -2.77 17.73
N ALA A 206 -6.87 -2.75 16.62
CA ALA A 206 -5.41 -2.61 16.61
C ALA A 206 -4.95 -1.26 17.20
N TRP A 207 -5.59 -0.16 16.79
CA TRP A 207 -5.32 1.16 17.33
C TRP A 207 -5.63 1.26 18.82
N TYR A 208 -6.76 0.71 19.26
CA TYR A 208 -7.24 0.76 20.63
C TYR A 208 -6.34 -0.07 21.56
N LEU A 209 -5.93 -1.27 21.11
CA LEU A 209 -4.92 -2.09 21.79
C LEU A 209 -3.58 -1.37 21.92
N GLN A 210 -3.13 -0.68 20.88
CA GLN A 210 -1.88 0.08 20.95
C GLN A 210 -1.99 1.25 21.92
N LYS A 211 -3.12 1.97 21.90
CA LYS A 211 -3.31 3.19 22.68
C LYS A 211 -3.54 2.91 24.17
N HIS A 212 -4.34 1.90 24.50
CA HIS A 212 -4.80 1.62 25.86
C HIS A 212 -4.23 0.31 26.43
N GLY A 213 -4.06 -0.71 25.60
CA GLY A 213 -3.47 -2.00 26.00
C GLY A 213 -1.93 -2.05 25.92
N ARG A 214 -1.29 -1.04 25.32
CA ARG A 214 0.16 -1.00 25.01
C ARG A 214 0.65 -2.20 24.17
N ILE A 215 -0.26 -2.86 23.46
CA ILE A 215 0.04 -3.99 22.57
C ILE A 215 0.10 -3.45 21.14
N LYS A 216 1.29 -3.43 20.54
CA LYS A 216 1.47 -2.99 19.15
C LYS A 216 1.35 -4.16 18.18
N LEU A 217 0.17 -4.34 17.60
CA LEU A 217 -0.10 -5.33 16.57
C LEU A 217 -0.57 -4.66 15.28
N SER A 218 -0.15 -5.20 14.14
CA SER A 218 -0.72 -4.77 12.86
C SER A 218 -2.11 -5.38 12.67
N PRO A 219 -3.02 -4.72 11.93
CA PRO A 219 -4.34 -5.26 11.59
C PRO A 219 -4.30 -6.70 11.07
N LYS A 220 -3.31 -7.02 10.22
CA LYS A 220 -3.09 -8.37 9.69
C LYS A 220 -2.74 -9.40 10.76
N LYS A 221 -1.87 -9.05 11.71
CA LYS A 221 -1.53 -9.95 12.82
C LYS A 221 -2.74 -10.13 13.73
N LEU A 222 -3.44 -9.05 14.06
CA LEU A 222 -4.63 -9.10 14.91
C LEU A 222 -5.73 -9.97 14.30
N GLN A 223 -5.98 -9.87 12.99
CA GLN A 223 -6.92 -10.74 12.30
C GLN A 223 -6.53 -12.21 12.40
N LYS A 224 -5.23 -12.53 12.30
CA LYS A 224 -4.75 -13.91 12.47
C LYS A 224 -4.98 -14.41 13.91
N GLU A 225 -4.71 -13.58 14.91
CA GLU A 225 -5.01 -13.91 16.32
C GLU A 225 -6.50 -14.16 16.53
N PHE A 226 -7.38 -13.34 15.93
CA PHE A 226 -8.82 -13.56 15.99
C PHE A 226 -9.27 -14.83 15.25
N GLY A 227 -8.64 -15.15 14.12
CA GLY A 227 -8.92 -16.36 13.36
C GLY A 227 -8.54 -17.66 14.08
N ASN A 228 -7.64 -17.59 15.06
CA ASN A 228 -7.27 -18.74 15.89
C ASN A 228 -8.31 -19.05 16.97
N THR A 229 -9.20 -18.10 17.29
CA THR A 229 -10.28 -18.34 18.24
C THR A 229 -11.39 -19.10 17.54
N THR A 230 -11.53 -20.38 17.88
CA THR A 230 -12.57 -21.23 17.31
C THR A 230 -13.52 -21.73 18.37
N LEU A 231 -14.79 -21.83 18.00
CA LEU A 231 -15.83 -22.46 18.79
C LEU A 231 -16.09 -23.85 18.21
N VAL A 232 -15.88 -24.89 19.00
CA VAL A 232 -16.07 -26.28 18.61
C VAL A 232 -17.38 -26.81 19.17
N GLU A 233 -18.25 -27.32 18.31
CA GLU A 233 -19.43 -28.09 18.71
C GLU A 233 -19.09 -29.58 18.79
N GLN A 234 -19.17 -30.15 19.98
CA GLN A 234 -19.13 -31.58 20.20
C GLN A 234 -20.56 -32.13 20.21
N ARG A 235 -20.81 -33.16 19.41
CA ARG A 235 -22.11 -33.83 19.33
C ARG A 235 -21.97 -35.26 19.82
N LEU A 236 -22.72 -35.62 20.86
CA LEU A 236 -22.81 -37.01 21.31
C LEU A 236 -24.05 -37.66 20.69
N GLN A 237 -23.80 -38.51 19.69
CA GLN A 237 -24.81 -39.36 19.08
C GLN A 237 -24.86 -40.72 19.77
N PRO A 238 -26.02 -41.40 19.86
CA PRO A 238 -27.33 -41.03 19.29
C PRO A 238 -28.18 -40.08 20.16
N PHE A 239 -27.69 -39.68 21.34
CA PHE A 239 -28.43 -38.91 22.35
C PHE A 239 -28.81 -37.47 21.96
N GLY A 240 -28.26 -36.95 20.85
CA GLY A 240 -28.56 -35.60 20.38
C GLY A 240 -27.97 -34.47 21.22
N ILE A 241 -27.12 -34.80 22.20
CA ILE A 241 -26.47 -33.84 23.09
C ILE A 241 -25.44 -33.02 22.29
N ARG A 242 -25.47 -31.70 22.47
CA ARG A 242 -24.55 -30.75 21.85
C ARG A 242 -23.80 -30.01 22.94
N ARG A 243 -22.48 -29.88 22.84
CA ARG A 243 -21.65 -29.13 23.78
C ARG A 243 -20.71 -28.21 23.02
N TRP A 244 -20.64 -26.96 23.43
CA TRP A 244 -19.76 -25.97 22.82
C TRP A 244 -18.50 -25.76 23.66
N ILE A 245 -17.34 -25.72 23.02
CA ILE A 245 -16.03 -25.47 23.66
C ILE A 245 -15.31 -24.36 22.90
N GLY A 246 -14.86 -23.33 23.59
CA GLY A 246 -13.99 -22.31 23.01
C GLY A 246 -12.53 -22.76 23.05
N THR A 247 -11.78 -22.52 21.99
CA THR A 247 -10.33 -22.73 21.95
C THR A 247 -9.61 -21.40 21.68
N ASN A 248 -8.41 -21.26 22.26
CA ASN A 248 -7.46 -20.17 22.01
C ASN A 248 -8.06 -18.74 22.12
N ILE A 249 -8.45 -18.35 23.34
CA ILE A 249 -8.62 -16.94 23.68
C ILE A 249 -7.21 -16.38 23.90
N THR A 250 -6.77 -15.49 23.00
CA THR A 250 -5.42 -14.93 23.02
C THR A 250 -5.37 -13.69 23.90
N SER A 251 -4.18 -13.33 24.41
CA SER A 251 -3.99 -12.14 25.25
C SER A 251 -4.54 -10.83 24.62
N PRO A 252 -4.41 -10.58 23.30
CA PRO A 252 -5.07 -9.43 22.67
C PRO A 252 -6.60 -9.43 22.79
N ILE A 253 -7.23 -10.61 22.75
CA ILE A 253 -8.68 -10.75 22.90
C ILE A 253 -9.08 -10.47 24.34
N GLU A 254 -8.39 -11.06 25.32
CA GLU A 254 -8.64 -10.78 26.74
C GLU A 254 -8.53 -9.28 27.03
N THR A 255 -7.47 -8.64 26.54
CA THR A 255 -7.26 -7.20 26.71
C THR A 255 -8.38 -6.37 26.07
N LEU A 256 -8.86 -6.76 24.88
CA LEU A 256 -9.97 -6.05 24.23
C LEU A 256 -11.30 -6.23 24.97
N VAL A 257 -11.57 -7.44 25.46
CA VAL A 257 -12.77 -7.74 26.26
C VAL A 257 -12.79 -6.85 27.49
N ASP A 258 -11.67 -6.74 28.21
CA ASP A 258 -11.56 -5.89 29.39
C ASP A 258 -11.70 -4.40 29.05
N LEU A 259 -10.95 -3.93 28.04
CA LEU A 259 -10.93 -2.51 27.66
C LEU A 259 -12.28 -2.01 27.12
N LEU A 260 -13.05 -2.89 26.48
CA LEU A 260 -14.37 -2.58 25.91
C LEU A 260 -15.53 -3.00 26.83
N ARG A 261 -15.23 -3.61 27.99
CA ARG A 261 -16.21 -4.16 28.92
C ARG A 261 -17.19 -5.12 28.25
N LEU A 262 -16.67 -5.96 27.36
CA LEU A 262 -17.47 -6.96 26.65
C LEU A 262 -17.65 -8.19 27.54
N PRO A 263 -18.74 -8.96 27.34
CA PRO A 263 -18.87 -10.26 28.01
C PRO A 263 -17.72 -11.17 27.58
N HIS A 264 -17.08 -11.81 28.57
CA HIS A 264 -15.97 -12.71 28.28
C HIS A 264 -16.46 -13.89 27.42
N PRO A 265 -15.74 -14.30 26.35
CA PRO A 265 -16.19 -15.35 25.44
C PRO A 265 -16.55 -16.66 26.16
N ARG A 266 -15.86 -17.01 27.26
CA ARG A 266 -16.22 -18.18 28.09
C ARG A 266 -17.62 -18.09 28.68
N ILE A 267 -18.06 -16.91 29.12
CA ILE A 267 -19.41 -16.72 29.68
C ILE A 267 -20.46 -16.98 28.59
N LEU A 268 -20.21 -16.51 27.36
CA LEU A 268 -21.11 -16.79 26.23
C LEU A 268 -21.17 -18.29 25.92
N ILE A 269 -20.03 -18.99 25.99
CA ILE A 269 -19.95 -20.45 25.79
C ILE A 269 -20.70 -21.19 26.89
N GLU A 270 -20.55 -20.77 28.14
CA GLU A 270 -21.29 -21.34 29.27
C GLU A 270 -22.79 -21.18 29.05
N LEU A 271 -23.26 -19.97 28.72
CA LEU A 271 -24.68 -19.69 28.41
C LEU A 271 -25.22 -20.58 27.28
N LEU A 272 -24.42 -20.85 26.24
CA LEU A 272 -24.80 -21.79 25.18
C LEU A 272 -24.94 -23.25 25.65
N ASN A 273 -24.29 -23.61 26.76
CA ASN A 273 -24.30 -24.95 27.34
C ASN A 273 -25.27 -25.11 28.54
N VAL A 274 -25.76 -24.00 29.14
CA VAL A 274 -26.72 -24.02 30.26
C VAL A 274 -27.99 -24.87 30.04
N PRO A 275 -28.58 -25.00 28.84
CA PRO A 275 -29.83 -25.77 28.68
C PRO A 275 -29.66 -27.30 28.62
N LEU A 276 -28.54 -27.88 29.04
CA LEU A 276 -28.26 -29.32 28.90
C LEU A 276 -28.38 -30.07 30.24
N ASP A 277 -29.57 -30.60 30.54
CA ASP A 277 -29.71 -31.66 31.53
C ASP A 277 -29.38 -33.01 30.88
N TYR A 278 -28.11 -33.41 31.00
CA TYR A 278 -27.61 -34.65 30.44
C TYR A 278 -28.34 -35.88 30.97
N GLY A 279 -28.77 -35.87 32.24
CA GLY A 279 -29.46 -37.00 32.87
C GLY A 279 -30.84 -37.20 32.26
N GLN A 280 -31.63 -36.12 32.20
CA GLN A 280 -32.96 -36.17 31.61
C GLN A 280 -32.94 -36.60 30.13
N ILE A 281 -32.02 -36.05 29.33
CA ILE A 281 -31.93 -36.35 27.89
C ILE A 281 -31.55 -37.82 27.65
N ILE A 282 -30.60 -38.35 28.42
CA ILE A 282 -30.19 -39.75 28.32
C ILE A 282 -31.33 -40.68 28.76
N ASP A 283 -32.00 -40.36 29.87
CA ASP A 283 -33.13 -41.14 30.37
C ASP A 283 -34.32 -41.16 29.39
N GLU A 284 -34.65 -40.02 28.77
CA GLU A 284 -35.67 -39.93 27.71
C GLU A 284 -35.28 -40.75 26.48
N TRP A 285 -34.02 -40.72 26.06
CA TRP A 285 -33.53 -41.53 24.94
C TRP A 285 -33.58 -43.03 25.26
N VAL A 286 -33.13 -43.44 26.44
CA VAL A 286 -33.18 -44.84 26.90
C VAL A 286 -34.63 -45.33 26.97
N LYS A 287 -35.55 -44.55 27.56
CA LYS A 287 -36.99 -44.88 27.56
C LYS A 287 -37.56 -45.03 26.15
N LYS A 288 -37.15 -44.18 25.22
CA LYS A 288 -37.69 -44.17 23.86
C LYS A 288 -37.17 -45.29 22.96
N TYR A 289 -35.91 -45.70 23.13
CA TYR A 289 -35.23 -46.61 22.20
C TYR A 289 -34.72 -47.91 22.81
N MET A 290 -34.62 -48.03 24.14
CA MET A 290 -34.13 -49.23 24.84
C MET A 290 -35.20 -49.91 25.70
N ALA A 291 -36.30 -49.25 26.04
CA ALA A 291 -37.38 -49.83 26.85
C ALA A 291 -38.39 -50.69 26.05
N ALA A 292 -38.12 -51.00 24.79
CA ALA A 292 -38.94 -51.87 23.92
C ALA A 292 -38.21 -53.17 23.51
N THR A 293 -37.27 -53.62 24.33
CA THR A 293 -36.63 -54.95 24.28
C THR A 293 -36.82 -55.62 25.62
#